data_AF-A0A3E2HQ85-F1
#
_entry.id   AF-A0A3E2HQ85-F1
#
_cell.length_a   1.000
_cell.length_b   1.000
_cell.length_c   1.000
_cell.angle_alpha   90.00
_cell.angle_beta   90.00
_cell.angle_gamma   90.00
#
_symmetry.space_group_name_H-M   'P 1'
#
loop_
_entity.id
_entity.type
_entity.pdbx_description
1 polymer ?
#
loop_
_entity_poly.entity_id
_entity_poly.type
_entity_poly.pdbx_seq_one_letter_code
_entity_poly.pdbx_strand_id
1 'polypeptide(L)'
;MSSLTEFTIFSALPTELRLKIWESVPQPVRVIGQLPCSKCWKFLEARVNRSGEVRTDCAANIQHPDWHLRWVGNNQDEAIFPPLHACRESRAAWMPHYFSPPRYLDLPHNNIRHREGEGPESYRLRFDIPFVSYETDVFAIFDTRISFLGFDADPFLGFDRKRIRNIAISENAWSLVEIMAAVKPQSLPRLRVVSVLVLGPNPNIDGSATSGWQEMPAVDIQHVDCDVSDVSDKLIVDHPLFNKSRLRHLIYEPEPKLRQLVNYLKLFKAWLWHGNHWDNHEARVPTDFEWWDFYDYLFGEHVDVCPLEHLPGWCPGHHTKDEMLNWGSICTVNVKFLVEKRCMVELTSSTALEIDPASNYERFAQFKEKRIADFKMRKALE
;
A
#
# COMPACT_ATOMS: atom_id res chain seq x y z
N MET A 1 6.95 41.65 -33.94
CA MET A 1 6.75 40.21 -34.25
C MET A 1 7.86 39.45 -33.57
N SER A 2 7.55 38.70 -32.52
CA SER A 2 8.51 37.86 -31.78
C SER A 2 8.85 36.65 -32.65
N SER A 3 10.14 36.48 -33.00
CA SER A 3 10.61 35.31 -33.75
C SER A 3 10.31 34.02 -32.97
N LEU A 4 9.83 32.99 -33.67
CA LEU A 4 9.79 31.63 -33.17
C LEU A 4 11.17 31.27 -32.61
N THR A 5 11.24 30.96 -31.32
CA THR A 5 12.42 30.32 -30.71
C THR A 5 12.67 29.01 -31.44
N GLU A 6 13.75 28.93 -32.21
CA GLU A 6 14.20 27.66 -32.78
C GLU A 6 14.58 26.73 -31.62
N PHE A 7 13.82 25.66 -31.46
CA PHE A 7 14.17 24.61 -30.50
C PHE A 7 15.45 23.93 -30.97
N THR A 8 16.53 24.11 -30.22
CA THR A 8 17.78 23.39 -30.46
C THR A 8 17.56 21.90 -30.21
N ILE A 9 18.02 21.05 -31.13
CA ILE A 9 17.94 19.59 -31.00
C ILE A 9 18.70 19.18 -29.74
N PHE A 10 18.13 18.30 -28.91
CA PHE A 10 18.70 17.91 -27.62
C PHE A 10 20.18 17.51 -27.71
N SER A 11 20.57 16.74 -28.73
CA SER A 11 21.95 16.29 -28.94
C SER A 11 22.95 17.40 -29.25
N ALA A 12 22.48 18.57 -29.69
CA ALA A 12 23.32 19.73 -29.99
C ALA A 12 23.50 20.65 -28.76
N LEU A 13 22.82 20.38 -27.64
CA LEU A 13 22.98 21.13 -26.41
C LEU A 13 24.34 20.81 -25.75
N PRO A 14 24.97 21.80 -25.07
CA PRO A 14 26.09 21.56 -24.17
C PRO A 14 25.80 20.43 -23.18
N THR A 15 26.82 19.64 -22.87
CA THR A 15 26.69 18.46 -21.98
C THR A 15 26.09 18.83 -20.63
N GLU A 16 26.45 19.98 -20.07
CA GLU A 16 25.95 20.46 -18.78
C GLU A 16 24.43 20.70 -18.83
N LEU A 17 23.91 21.21 -19.95
CA LEU A 17 22.47 21.41 -20.14
C LEU A 17 21.76 20.07 -20.37
N ARG A 18 22.36 19.15 -21.11
CA ARG A 18 21.80 17.80 -21.32
C ARG A 18 21.68 17.03 -20.00
N LEU A 19 22.70 17.11 -19.15
CA LEU A 19 22.69 16.50 -17.81
C LEU A 19 21.61 17.13 -16.92
N LYS A 20 21.52 18.46 -16.87
CA LYS A 20 20.44 19.13 -16.11
C LYS A 20 19.05 18.74 -16.59
N ILE A 21 18.85 18.59 -17.90
CA ILE A 21 17.58 18.11 -18.45
C ILE A 21 17.33 16.68 -17.97
N TRP A 22 18.32 15.78 -18.06
CA TRP A 22 18.16 14.42 -17.56
C TRP A 22 17.81 14.38 -16.08
N GLU A 23 18.52 15.12 -15.23
CA GLU A 23 18.28 15.22 -13.80
C GLU A 23 16.92 15.85 -13.46
N SER A 24 16.35 16.65 -14.38
CA SER A 24 15.04 17.28 -14.19
C SER A 24 13.85 16.36 -14.51
N VAL A 25 14.08 15.21 -15.14
CA VAL A 25 13.01 14.27 -15.46
C VAL A 25 12.46 13.69 -14.15
N PRO A 26 11.15 13.83 -13.85
CA PRO A 26 10.59 13.33 -12.61
C PRO A 26 10.67 11.81 -12.56
N GLN A 27 11.17 11.28 -11.44
CA GLN A 27 11.12 9.85 -11.15
C GLN A 27 9.66 9.44 -10.87
N PRO A 28 9.23 8.25 -11.30
CA PRO A 28 7.90 7.74 -11.00
C PRO A 28 7.78 7.45 -9.50
N VAL A 29 6.56 7.60 -9.00
CA VAL A 29 6.18 7.16 -7.65
C VAL A 29 5.41 5.86 -7.80
N ARG A 30 6.00 4.76 -7.35
CA ARG A 30 5.40 3.43 -7.47
C ARG A 30 5.14 2.86 -6.09
N VAL A 31 4.00 2.19 -5.97
CA VAL A 31 3.67 1.34 -4.84
C VAL A 31 4.26 -0.04 -5.11
N ILE A 32 5.19 -0.44 -4.26
CA ILE A 32 5.90 -1.72 -4.32
C ILE A 32 5.47 -2.55 -3.13
N GLY A 33 4.83 -3.69 -3.34
CA GLY A 33 4.33 -4.52 -2.25
C GLY A 33 4.69 -5.99 -2.39
N GLN A 34 4.71 -6.68 -1.25
CA GLN A 34 4.90 -8.12 -1.22
C GLN A 34 3.57 -8.83 -1.40
N LEU A 35 3.54 -9.77 -2.33
CA LEU A 35 2.41 -10.65 -2.59
C LEU A 35 2.84 -12.12 -2.49
N PRO A 36 1.90 -13.03 -2.18
CA PRO A 36 2.12 -14.46 -2.28
C PRO A 36 2.47 -14.94 -3.71
N CYS A 37 2.86 -16.22 -3.80
CA CYS A 37 3.04 -16.93 -5.06
C CYS A 37 1.85 -16.71 -6.02
N SER A 38 2.19 -16.41 -7.28
CA SER A 38 1.29 -16.18 -8.42
C SER A 38 0.31 -17.33 -8.69
N LYS A 39 0.64 -18.57 -8.31
CA LYS A 39 -0.25 -19.73 -8.42
C LYS A 39 -1.12 -19.95 -7.19
N CYS A 40 -0.63 -19.55 -6.02
CA CYS A 40 -1.30 -19.84 -4.74
C CYS A 40 -2.24 -18.73 -4.26
N TRP A 41 -2.06 -17.49 -4.71
CA TRP A 41 -2.83 -16.36 -4.19
C TRP A 41 -4.34 -16.53 -4.39
N LYS A 42 -4.79 -17.10 -5.52
CA LYS A 42 -6.23 -17.34 -5.80
C LYS A 42 -6.89 -18.23 -4.74
N PHE A 43 -6.10 -19.08 -4.09
CA PHE A 43 -6.59 -19.95 -3.02
C PHE A 43 -6.69 -19.25 -1.68
N LEU A 44 -5.93 -18.17 -1.44
CA LEU A 44 -6.04 -17.37 -0.20
C LEU A 44 -7.31 -16.52 -0.19
N GLU A 45 -7.71 -15.98 -1.34
CA GLU A 45 -8.96 -15.22 -1.47
C GLU A 45 -10.18 -16.12 -1.16
N ALA A 46 -10.12 -17.40 -1.54
CA ALA A 46 -11.18 -18.37 -1.31
C ALA A 46 -11.14 -19.07 0.07
N ARG A 47 -10.02 -18.97 0.81
CA ARG A 47 -9.78 -19.77 2.03
C ARG A 47 -9.05 -18.98 3.12
N VAL A 48 -9.64 -17.84 3.50
CA VAL A 48 -9.12 -16.93 4.54
C VAL A 48 -8.72 -17.66 5.83
N ASN A 49 -9.42 -18.74 6.19
CA ASN A 49 -9.17 -19.52 7.42
C ASN A 49 -8.18 -20.70 7.26
N ARG A 50 -7.60 -20.93 6.08
CA ARG A 50 -6.69 -22.07 5.80
C ARG A 50 -5.36 -21.62 5.20
N SER A 51 -4.93 -20.41 5.52
CA SER A 51 -3.70 -19.86 4.95
C SER A 51 -2.45 -20.72 5.25
N GLY A 52 -2.42 -21.40 6.40
CA GLY A 52 -1.39 -22.40 6.74
C GLY A 52 -1.35 -23.60 5.79
N GLU A 53 -2.52 -24.14 5.40
CA GLU A 53 -2.61 -25.23 4.40
C GLU A 53 -2.12 -24.75 3.03
N VAL A 54 -2.56 -23.57 2.58
CA VAL A 54 -2.16 -22.98 1.30
C VAL A 54 -0.65 -22.72 1.24
N ARG A 55 -0.04 -22.33 2.37
CA ARG A 55 1.42 -22.15 2.49
C ARG A 55 2.14 -23.48 2.35
N THR A 56 1.71 -24.51 3.07
CA THR A 56 2.33 -25.85 3.02
C THR A 56 2.18 -26.45 1.62
N ASP A 57 1.01 -26.31 0.99
CA ASP A 57 0.77 -26.73 -0.39
C ASP A 57 1.65 -25.98 -1.39
N CYS A 58 1.84 -24.67 -1.18
CA CYS A 58 2.74 -23.85 -2.00
C CYS A 58 4.19 -24.30 -1.87
N ALA A 59 4.64 -24.62 -0.66
CA ALA A 59 6.00 -25.05 -0.36
C ALA A 59 6.29 -26.48 -0.88
N ALA A 60 5.30 -27.36 -0.83
CA ALA A 60 5.40 -28.74 -1.29
C ALA A 60 5.38 -28.87 -2.82
N ASN A 61 4.89 -27.86 -3.55
CA ASN A 61 4.75 -27.94 -5.00
C ASN A 61 6.00 -27.45 -5.74
N ILE A 62 6.76 -28.42 -6.27
CA ILE A 62 8.01 -28.17 -6.99
C ILE A 62 7.82 -27.33 -8.28
N GLN A 63 6.61 -27.26 -8.82
CA GLN A 63 6.30 -26.58 -10.10
C GLN A 63 5.96 -25.09 -9.97
N HIS A 64 6.18 -24.47 -8.82
CA HIS A 64 5.97 -23.03 -8.66
C HIS A 64 7.18 -22.23 -9.19
N PRO A 65 7.01 -21.18 -10.01
CA PRO A 65 8.13 -20.42 -10.58
C PRO A 65 8.69 -19.31 -9.66
N ASP A 66 8.05 -19.08 -8.52
CA ASP A 66 8.17 -17.88 -7.68
C ASP A 66 7.99 -18.21 -6.19
N TRP A 67 8.52 -19.37 -5.78
CA TRP A 67 8.27 -20.02 -4.49
C TRP A 67 8.17 -19.02 -3.34
N HIS A 68 7.01 -19.02 -2.66
CA HIS A 68 6.65 -18.23 -1.49
C HIS A 68 6.25 -16.77 -1.75
N LEU A 69 7.16 -15.87 -2.14
CA LEU A 69 6.86 -14.44 -2.17
C LEU A 69 7.38 -13.71 -3.40
N ARG A 70 6.70 -12.61 -3.72
CA ARG A 70 7.09 -11.70 -4.80
C ARG A 70 6.97 -10.26 -4.38
N TRP A 71 7.96 -9.45 -4.75
CA TRP A 71 7.83 -8.00 -4.80
C TRP A 71 7.28 -7.60 -6.15
N VAL A 72 6.10 -6.98 -6.17
CA VAL A 72 5.44 -6.47 -7.38
C VAL A 72 5.23 -4.96 -7.27
N GLY A 73 5.15 -4.29 -8.42
CA GLY A 73 4.83 -2.87 -8.52
C GLY A 73 3.45 -2.67 -9.12
N ASN A 74 2.80 -1.55 -8.81
CA ASN A 74 1.46 -1.20 -9.28
C ASN A 74 1.38 -0.72 -10.74
N ASN A 75 2.50 -0.38 -11.36
CA ASN A 75 2.54 0.21 -12.70
C ASN A 75 3.48 -0.62 -13.58
N GLN A 76 2.91 -1.36 -14.54
CA GLN A 76 3.70 -2.19 -15.46
C GLN A 76 4.45 -1.33 -16.48
N ASP A 77 3.85 -0.26 -16.96
CA ASP A 77 4.43 0.63 -17.96
C ASP A 77 5.61 1.43 -17.39
N GLU A 78 5.58 1.70 -16.08
CA GLU A 78 6.66 2.34 -15.33
C GLU A 78 7.45 1.36 -14.45
N ALA A 79 7.32 0.04 -14.71
CA ALA A 79 8.12 -0.97 -14.03
C ALA A 79 9.63 -0.68 -14.19
N ILE A 80 10.01 -0.03 -15.30
CA ILE A 80 11.31 0.58 -15.46
C ILE A 80 11.19 2.05 -15.84
N PHE A 81 11.87 2.91 -15.08
CA PHE A 81 11.95 4.33 -15.35
C PHE A 81 12.57 4.57 -16.75
N PRO A 82 11.82 5.15 -17.72
CA PRO A 82 12.27 5.21 -19.12
C PRO A 82 13.67 5.81 -19.35
N PRO A 83 14.10 6.87 -18.62
CA PRO A 83 15.46 7.41 -18.72
C PRO A 83 16.59 6.39 -18.49
N LEU A 84 16.37 5.32 -17.70
CA LEU A 84 17.37 4.25 -17.52
C LEU A 84 17.71 3.51 -18.82
N HIS A 85 16.81 3.56 -19.81
CA HIS A 85 16.96 2.90 -21.12
C HIS A 85 17.22 3.86 -22.27
N ALA A 86 17.03 5.18 -22.08
CA ALA A 86 17.08 6.16 -23.17
C ALA A 86 18.45 6.21 -23.88
N CYS A 87 19.53 6.42 -23.13
CA CYS A 87 20.90 6.43 -23.67
C CYS A 87 21.93 6.23 -22.54
N ARG A 88 23.21 6.10 -22.91
CA ARG A 88 24.30 5.91 -21.93
C ARG A 88 24.41 7.08 -20.95
N GLU A 89 24.22 8.31 -21.42
CA GLU A 89 24.31 9.52 -20.59
C GLU A 89 23.18 9.58 -19.57
N SER A 90 21.93 9.39 -20.02
CA SER A 90 20.76 9.35 -19.12
C SER A 90 20.87 8.25 -18.07
N ARG A 91 21.33 7.06 -18.48
CA ARG A 91 21.60 5.95 -17.56
C ARG A 91 22.66 6.30 -16.53
N ALA A 92 23.74 6.98 -16.93
CA ALA A 92 24.80 7.38 -16.00
C ALA A 92 24.31 8.39 -14.97
N ALA A 93 23.40 9.31 -15.36
CA ALA A 93 22.76 10.25 -14.44
C ALA A 93 21.86 9.52 -13.42
N TRP A 94 21.07 8.54 -13.87
CA TRP A 94 20.01 7.97 -13.02
C TRP A 94 20.38 6.69 -12.27
N MET A 95 21.22 5.82 -12.83
CA MET A 95 21.52 4.51 -12.22
C MET A 95 22.00 4.59 -10.74
N PRO A 96 22.80 5.58 -10.31
CA PRO A 96 23.20 5.71 -8.89
C PRO A 96 22.04 5.90 -7.91
N HIS A 97 20.87 6.36 -8.38
CA HIS A 97 19.69 6.60 -7.56
C HIS A 97 18.84 5.34 -7.35
N TYR A 98 19.08 4.29 -8.13
CA TYR A 98 18.31 3.04 -8.09
C TYR A 98 19.11 1.90 -7.47
N PHE A 99 18.44 1.10 -6.68
CA PHE A 99 18.87 -0.22 -6.27
C PHE A 99 18.36 -1.25 -7.27
N SER A 100 19.23 -2.15 -7.74
CA SER A 100 18.82 -3.28 -8.58
C SER A 100 18.83 -4.55 -7.72
N PRO A 101 17.68 -5.01 -7.23
CA PRO A 101 17.61 -6.27 -6.48
C PRO A 101 17.92 -7.45 -7.42
N PRO A 102 18.46 -8.55 -6.87
CA PRO A 102 18.58 -9.78 -7.65
C PRO A 102 17.18 -10.28 -8.04
N ARG A 103 17.04 -10.95 -9.19
CA ARG A 103 15.75 -11.51 -9.62
C ARG A 103 15.16 -12.47 -8.59
N TYR A 104 16.02 -13.23 -7.91
CA TYR A 104 15.67 -14.15 -6.84
C TYR A 104 16.61 -13.94 -5.65
N LEU A 105 16.06 -14.02 -4.44
CA LEU A 105 16.79 -14.01 -3.19
C LEU A 105 16.35 -15.20 -2.35
N ASP A 106 17.30 -16.07 -2.01
CA ASP A 106 17.07 -17.17 -1.08
C ASP A 106 17.29 -16.68 0.35
N LEU A 107 16.30 -16.91 1.21
CA LEU A 107 16.26 -16.51 2.60
C LEU A 107 16.30 -17.77 3.49
N PRO A 108 17.24 -17.83 4.44
CA PRO A 108 17.31 -18.94 5.38
C PRO A 108 16.08 -19.01 6.29
N HIS A 109 15.73 -20.23 6.74
CA HIS A 109 14.56 -20.53 7.59
C HIS A 109 14.45 -19.66 8.85
N ASN A 110 15.58 -19.24 9.43
CA ASN A 110 15.61 -18.43 10.66
C ASN A 110 15.05 -17.01 10.50
N ASN A 111 14.87 -16.52 9.27
CA ASN A 111 14.30 -15.20 9.00
C ASN A 111 12.77 -15.19 9.06
N ILE A 112 12.13 -16.36 9.19
CA ILE A 112 10.67 -16.51 9.32
C ILE A 112 10.41 -17.54 10.43
N ARG A 113 9.89 -17.10 11.58
CA ARG A 113 9.53 -18.04 12.66
C ARG A 113 8.23 -18.77 12.28
N HIS A 114 8.28 -20.08 12.34
CA HIS A 114 7.11 -20.95 12.18
C HIS A 114 6.68 -21.49 13.54
N ARG A 115 5.42 -21.91 13.65
CA ARG A 115 5.07 -22.96 14.62
C ARG A 115 5.95 -24.17 14.32
N GLU A 116 6.53 -24.75 15.36
CA GLU A 116 7.43 -25.91 15.24
C GLU A 116 6.81 -26.99 14.34
N GLY A 117 7.53 -27.39 13.29
CA GLY A 117 7.11 -28.42 12.33
C GLY A 117 6.36 -27.96 11.08
N GLU A 118 6.08 -26.66 10.91
CA GLU A 118 5.34 -26.15 9.74
C GLU A 118 6.15 -25.16 8.89
N GLY A 119 6.93 -25.64 7.92
CA GLY A 119 7.50 -24.75 6.89
C GLY A 119 8.65 -25.35 6.06
N PRO A 120 8.89 -24.82 4.85
CA PRO A 120 10.05 -25.16 4.02
C PRO A 120 11.37 -24.66 4.62
N GLU A 121 12.45 -25.46 4.50
CA GLU A 121 13.81 -25.15 4.98
C GLU A 121 14.43 -23.85 4.41
N SER A 122 13.89 -23.33 3.32
CA SER A 122 14.33 -22.07 2.71
C SER A 122 13.18 -21.37 2.01
N TYR A 123 13.15 -20.04 2.13
CA TYR A 123 12.24 -19.18 1.40
C TYR A 123 12.94 -18.61 0.18
N ARG A 124 12.20 -18.44 -0.91
CA ARG A 124 12.68 -17.69 -2.08
C ARG A 124 11.82 -16.45 -2.20
N LEU A 125 12.43 -15.35 -2.55
CA LEU A 125 11.76 -14.09 -2.81
C LEU A 125 12.09 -13.71 -4.24
N ARG A 126 11.07 -13.50 -5.07
CA ARG A 126 11.25 -13.04 -6.45
C ARG A 126 10.97 -11.55 -6.55
N PHE A 127 11.84 -10.83 -7.25
CA PHE A 127 11.64 -9.41 -7.55
C PHE A 127 11.10 -9.26 -8.98
N ASP A 128 9.83 -8.85 -9.10
CA ASP A 128 9.23 -8.51 -10.38
C ASP A 128 9.55 -7.07 -10.82
N ILE A 129 10.15 -6.28 -9.92
CA ILE A 129 10.62 -4.93 -10.19
C ILE A 129 12.16 -4.91 -10.27
N PRO A 130 12.76 -4.57 -11.43
CA PRO A 130 14.20 -4.67 -11.62
C PRO A 130 15.03 -3.50 -11.05
N PHE A 131 14.37 -2.36 -10.79
CA PHE A 131 14.99 -1.16 -10.23
C PHE A 131 14.07 -0.56 -9.18
N VAL A 132 14.62 -0.18 -8.03
CA VAL A 132 13.89 0.38 -6.88
C VAL A 132 14.57 1.67 -6.44
N SER A 133 13.82 2.76 -6.35
CA SER A 133 14.25 4.03 -5.79
C SER A 133 13.79 4.11 -4.34
N TYR A 134 14.72 4.04 -3.39
CA TYR A 134 14.41 4.28 -1.97
C TYR A 134 13.93 5.72 -1.69
N GLU A 135 14.09 6.62 -2.66
CA GLU A 135 13.70 8.01 -2.54
C GLU A 135 12.23 8.23 -2.90
N THR A 136 11.76 7.63 -4.00
CA THR A 136 10.42 7.89 -4.55
C THR A 136 9.46 6.72 -4.43
N ASP A 137 9.95 5.47 -4.44
CA ASP A 137 9.08 4.32 -4.30
C ASP A 137 8.51 4.22 -2.88
N VAL A 138 7.30 3.67 -2.80
CA VAL A 138 6.53 3.49 -1.57
C VAL A 138 6.44 1.99 -1.29
N PHE A 139 7.03 1.56 -0.18
CA PHE A 139 7.01 0.16 0.23
C PHE A 139 5.70 -0.15 0.94
N ALA A 140 4.80 -0.84 0.24
CA ALA A 140 3.47 -1.18 0.72
C ALA A 140 3.42 -2.50 1.48
N ILE A 141 2.63 -2.47 2.55
CA ILE A 141 2.29 -3.62 3.38
C ILE A 141 0.79 -3.88 3.18
N PHE A 142 0.50 -5.02 2.57
CA PHE A 142 -0.85 -5.52 2.35
C PHE A 142 -1.18 -6.61 3.39
N ASP A 143 -2.43 -6.64 3.86
CA ASP A 143 -2.91 -7.60 4.85
C ASP A 143 -2.75 -9.07 4.38
N THR A 144 -2.85 -9.29 3.06
CA THR A 144 -2.68 -10.60 2.40
C THR A 144 -1.37 -11.30 2.73
N ARG A 145 -0.34 -10.55 3.10
CA ARG A 145 0.97 -11.08 3.47
C ARG A 145 0.95 -11.79 4.81
N ILE A 146 0.22 -11.25 5.78
CA ILE A 146 0.24 -11.70 7.17
C ILE A 146 -0.48 -13.03 7.28
N SER A 147 -1.58 -13.17 6.54
CA SER A 147 -2.24 -14.44 6.36
C SER A 147 -1.31 -15.47 5.71
N PHE A 148 -0.51 -15.09 4.71
CA PHE A 148 0.30 -16.03 3.93
C PHE A 148 1.57 -16.53 4.63
N LEU A 149 2.35 -15.65 5.26
CA LEU A 149 3.62 -16.02 5.91
C LEU A 149 3.46 -16.31 7.41
N GLY A 150 2.34 -15.88 7.99
CA GLY A 150 2.24 -15.68 9.43
C GLY A 150 2.81 -14.32 9.83
N PHE A 151 2.45 -13.89 11.04
CA PHE A 151 2.78 -12.57 11.63
C PHE A 151 4.29 -12.29 11.82
N ASP A 152 5.16 -13.26 11.55
CA ASP A 152 6.58 -13.21 11.92
C ASP A 152 7.55 -12.72 10.84
N ALA A 153 7.10 -12.53 9.60
CA ALA A 153 7.97 -12.16 8.47
C ALA A 153 8.21 -10.64 8.37
N ASP A 154 9.47 -10.24 8.24
CA ASP A 154 9.87 -8.83 8.10
C ASP A 154 9.19 -8.16 6.87
N PRO A 155 8.37 -7.10 7.03
CA PRO A 155 7.65 -6.45 5.93
C PRO A 155 8.52 -5.95 4.76
N PHE A 156 9.83 -5.83 4.95
CA PHE A 156 10.78 -5.29 3.99
C PHE A 156 11.87 -6.30 3.58
N LEU A 157 11.61 -7.60 3.70
CA LEU A 157 12.54 -8.66 3.26
C LEU A 157 13.19 -8.36 1.90
N GLY A 158 14.53 -8.45 1.88
CA GLY A 158 15.35 -8.20 0.69
C GLY A 158 15.63 -6.73 0.39
N PHE A 159 15.16 -5.80 1.22
CA PHE A 159 15.51 -4.38 1.16
C PHE A 159 16.28 -3.91 2.41
N ASP A 160 17.05 -2.83 2.24
CA ASP A 160 17.79 -2.20 3.33
C ASP A 160 16.88 -1.20 4.07
N ARG A 161 16.41 -1.61 5.26
CA ARG A 161 15.58 -0.79 6.16
C ARG A 161 16.18 0.59 6.45
N LYS A 162 17.51 0.71 6.48
CA LYS A 162 18.20 1.99 6.76
C LYS A 162 18.01 3.01 5.65
N ARG A 163 17.56 2.58 4.46
CA ARG A 163 17.38 3.44 3.29
C ARG A 163 15.92 3.76 3.01
N ILE A 164 14.97 2.99 3.53
CA ILE A 164 13.54 3.16 3.29
C ILE A 164 13.07 4.53 3.81
N ARG A 165 12.42 5.30 2.94
CA ARG A 165 11.87 6.63 3.25
C ARG A 165 10.35 6.70 3.25
N ASN A 166 9.68 5.90 2.41
CA ASN A 166 8.25 5.97 2.24
C ASN A 166 7.64 4.58 2.42
N ILE A 167 6.71 4.44 3.35
CA ILE A 167 5.95 3.20 3.52
C ILE A 167 4.47 3.48 3.34
N ALA A 168 3.75 2.46 2.90
CA ALA A 168 2.30 2.47 2.82
C ALA A 168 1.76 1.26 3.58
N ILE A 169 0.69 1.44 4.34
CA ILE A 169 -0.03 0.32 4.96
C ILE A 169 -1.44 0.39 4.45
N SER A 170 -1.93 -0.72 3.90
CA SER A 170 -3.30 -0.83 3.43
C SER A 170 -4.27 -0.50 4.56
N GLU A 171 -5.26 0.32 4.27
CA GLU A 171 -6.27 0.73 5.25
C GLU A 171 -6.95 -0.48 5.92
N ASN A 172 -7.30 -1.51 5.15
CA ASN A 172 -8.03 -2.68 5.63
C ASN A 172 -7.11 -3.75 6.26
N ALA A 173 -5.99 -3.31 6.84
CA ALA A 173 -5.06 -4.17 7.57
C ALA A 173 -5.72 -4.70 8.86
N TRP A 174 -6.25 -5.92 8.83
CA TRP A 174 -6.81 -6.59 10.01
C TRP A 174 -5.80 -6.72 11.14
N SER A 175 -4.56 -6.98 10.75
CA SER A 175 -3.45 -7.24 11.67
C SER A 175 -2.60 -5.98 11.85
N LEU A 176 -3.24 -4.81 12.01
CA LEU A 176 -2.55 -3.53 12.04
C LEU A 176 -1.53 -3.47 13.18
N VAL A 177 -1.85 -4.03 14.35
CA VAL A 177 -0.93 -4.10 15.50
C VAL A 177 0.35 -4.82 15.11
N GLU A 178 0.22 -5.99 14.49
CA GLU A 178 1.34 -6.83 14.08
C GLU A 178 2.11 -6.19 12.92
N ILE A 179 1.42 -5.52 11.99
CA ILE A 179 2.06 -4.71 10.95
C ILE A 179 2.90 -3.62 11.58
N MET A 180 2.34 -2.85 12.50
CA MET A 180 3.05 -1.75 13.16
C MET A 180 4.21 -2.28 14.00
N ALA A 181 4.02 -3.43 14.67
CA ALA A 181 5.04 -4.16 15.40
C ALA A 181 6.17 -4.69 14.51
N ALA A 182 5.87 -5.00 13.24
CA ALA A 182 6.86 -5.46 12.27
C ALA A 182 7.54 -4.29 11.52
N VAL A 183 6.84 -3.16 11.38
CA VAL A 183 7.37 -1.90 10.83
C VAL A 183 8.42 -1.29 11.76
N LYS A 184 8.20 -1.34 13.09
CA LYS A 184 9.10 -0.79 14.13
C LYS A 184 9.76 0.52 13.66
N PRO A 185 9.10 1.69 13.76
CA PRO A 185 9.61 2.94 13.19
C PRO A 185 11.09 3.24 13.50
N GLN A 186 11.56 2.89 14.70
CA GLN A 186 12.97 2.98 15.12
C GLN A 186 13.95 2.19 14.22
N SER A 187 13.50 1.12 13.58
CA SER A 187 14.27 0.31 12.63
C SER A 187 14.39 0.94 11.22
N LEU A 188 13.66 2.03 10.97
CA LEU A 188 13.59 2.76 9.71
C LEU A 188 14.12 4.19 9.90
N PRO A 189 15.44 4.38 10.13
CA PRO A 189 16.02 5.68 10.53
C PRO A 189 15.91 6.78 9.47
N ARG A 190 15.52 6.45 8.23
CA ARG A 190 15.29 7.41 7.14
C ARG A 190 13.82 7.55 6.77
N LEU A 191 12.91 6.97 7.54
CA LEU A 191 11.47 7.07 7.32
C LEU A 191 11.05 8.55 7.35
N ARG A 192 10.39 8.99 6.27
CA ARG A 192 9.87 10.34 6.10
C ARG A 192 8.37 10.36 5.98
N VAL A 193 7.79 9.35 5.33
CA VAL A 193 6.35 9.29 5.04
C VAL A 193 5.79 7.92 5.39
N VAL A 194 4.67 7.93 6.11
CA VAL A 194 3.82 6.77 6.36
C VAL A 194 2.46 7.07 5.76
N SER A 195 2.08 6.32 4.73
CA SER A 195 0.82 6.51 4.03
C SER A 195 -0.22 5.48 4.47
N VAL A 196 -1.43 5.94 4.76
CA VAL A 196 -2.62 5.08 4.69
C VAL A 196 -2.90 4.85 3.21
N LEU A 197 -2.78 3.60 2.77
CA LEU A 197 -3.00 3.22 1.37
C LEU A 197 -4.44 2.77 1.18
N VAL A 198 -5.18 3.59 0.45
CA VAL A 198 -6.56 3.30 0.03
C VAL A 198 -6.51 2.71 -1.36
N LEU A 199 -7.06 1.51 -1.52
CA LEU A 199 -7.18 0.88 -2.83
C LEU A 199 -8.49 1.35 -3.48
N GLY A 200 -8.43 1.60 -4.78
CA GLY A 200 -9.55 2.08 -5.57
C GLY A 200 -10.61 1.02 -5.83
N PRO A 201 -11.66 1.35 -6.60
CA PRO A 201 -12.66 0.41 -7.04
C PRO A 201 -12.06 -0.84 -7.68
N ASN A 202 -12.65 -2.01 -7.43
CA ASN A 202 -12.26 -3.25 -8.09
C ASN A 202 -12.53 -3.14 -9.61
N PRO A 203 -11.49 -3.23 -10.46
CA PRO A 203 -11.63 -3.08 -11.90
C PRO A 203 -12.33 -4.28 -12.56
N ASN A 204 -12.37 -5.43 -11.88
CA ASN A 204 -12.88 -6.70 -12.40
C ASN A 204 -14.35 -6.99 -12.02
N ILE A 205 -14.99 -6.13 -11.21
CA ILE A 205 -16.34 -6.37 -10.71
C ILE A 205 -17.33 -5.42 -11.39
N ASP A 206 -18.11 -6.00 -12.30
CA ASP A 206 -19.28 -5.36 -12.89
C ASP A 206 -20.34 -5.20 -11.80
N GLY A 207 -20.55 -3.95 -11.36
CA GLY A 207 -21.41 -3.62 -10.22
C GLY A 207 -22.79 -4.26 -10.28
N SER A 208 -23.00 -5.32 -9.50
CA SER A 208 -24.36 -5.76 -9.17
C SER A 208 -24.98 -4.68 -8.29
N ALA A 209 -26.11 -4.13 -8.75
CA ALA A 209 -26.71 -2.93 -8.18
C ALA A 209 -27.14 -3.08 -6.70
N THR A 210 -27.10 -4.29 -6.15
CA THR A 210 -27.62 -4.67 -4.83
C THR A 210 -26.58 -4.71 -3.71
N SER A 211 -25.26 -4.63 -3.96
CA SER A 211 -24.24 -4.88 -2.91
C SER A 211 -23.19 -3.78 -2.66
N GLY A 212 -23.19 -2.68 -3.42
CA GLY A 212 -22.20 -1.60 -3.25
C GLY A 212 -20.90 -1.85 -4.01
N TRP A 213 -20.03 -0.83 -4.08
CA TRP A 213 -18.75 -0.91 -4.78
C TRP A 213 -17.72 -1.63 -3.92
N GLN A 214 -16.95 -2.53 -4.53
CA GLN A 214 -15.92 -3.30 -3.84
C GLN A 214 -14.54 -2.69 -4.05
N GLU A 215 -13.71 -2.77 -3.01
CA GLU A 215 -12.30 -2.38 -3.07
C GLU A 215 -11.52 -3.33 -3.98
N MET A 216 -10.57 -2.79 -4.74
CA MET A 216 -9.62 -3.56 -5.54
C MET A 216 -8.79 -4.47 -4.64
N PRO A 217 -8.74 -5.78 -4.91
CA PRO A 217 -7.84 -6.70 -4.25
C PRO A 217 -6.38 -6.23 -4.39
N ALA A 218 -5.61 -6.25 -3.31
CA ALA A 218 -4.19 -5.89 -3.34
C ALA A 218 -3.37 -6.66 -4.38
N VAL A 219 -3.82 -7.86 -4.76
CA VAL A 219 -3.18 -8.69 -5.77
C VAL A 219 -3.40 -8.19 -7.20
N ASP A 220 -4.48 -7.46 -7.45
CA ASP A 220 -4.82 -6.95 -8.78
C ASP A 220 -3.92 -5.78 -9.20
N ILE A 221 -3.19 -5.15 -8.26
CA ILE A 221 -2.20 -4.09 -8.57
C ILE A 221 -1.15 -4.54 -9.59
N GLN A 222 -0.89 -5.85 -9.70
CA GLN A 222 0.09 -6.38 -10.63
C GLN A 222 -0.50 -6.65 -12.02
N HIS A 223 -1.83 -6.60 -12.16
CA HIS A 223 -2.58 -7.01 -13.36
C HIS A 223 -3.26 -5.83 -14.05
N VAL A 224 -3.48 -4.73 -13.33
CA VAL A 224 -4.04 -3.50 -13.86
C VAL A 224 -3.03 -2.36 -13.79
N ASP A 225 -3.20 -1.40 -14.68
CA ASP A 225 -2.38 -0.20 -14.70
C ASP A 225 -2.98 0.81 -13.72
N CYS A 226 -2.25 1.09 -12.63
CA CYS A 226 -2.72 1.95 -11.56
C CYS A 226 -1.95 3.26 -11.47
N ASP A 227 -2.69 4.34 -11.21
CA ASP A 227 -2.13 5.61 -10.74
C ASP A 227 -2.04 5.63 -9.21
N VAL A 228 -1.00 6.31 -8.71
CA VAL A 228 -0.82 6.60 -7.29
C VAL A 228 -0.96 8.09 -7.10
N SER A 229 -1.92 8.51 -6.29
CA SER A 229 -2.17 9.93 -6.01
C SER A 229 -2.11 10.21 -4.52
N ASP A 230 -1.49 11.33 -4.14
CA ASP A 230 -1.63 11.87 -2.79
C ASP A 230 -3.03 12.49 -2.62
N VAL A 231 -3.70 12.16 -1.52
CA VAL A 231 -5.01 12.73 -1.20
C VAL A 231 -4.83 13.87 -0.20
N SER A 232 -5.31 15.06 -0.55
CA SER A 232 -5.21 16.23 0.32
C SER A 232 -6.16 16.13 1.51
N ASP A 233 -5.83 16.79 2.62
CA ASP A 233 -6.68 16.86 3.82
C ASP A 233 -8.10 17.35 3.50
N LYS A 234 -8.22 18.30 2.57
CA LYS A 234 -9.51 18.79 2.08
C LYS A 234 -10.32 17.66 1.43
N LEU A 235 -9.72 16.87 0.54
CA LEU A 235 -10.41 15.75 -0.11
C LEU A 235 -10.76 14.65 0.89
N ILE A 236 -9.93 14.40 1.89
CA ILE A 236 -10.22 13.42 2.95
C ILE A 236 -11.54 13.75 3.67
N VAL A 237 -11.78 15.03 3.94
CA VAL A 237 -12.99 15.50 4.64
C VAL A 237 -14.17 15.69 3.69
N ASP A 238 -13.95 16.30 2.54
CA ASP A 238 -15.03 16.75 1.67
C ASP A 238 -15.53 15.63 0.73
N HIS A 239 -14.64 14.72 0.33
CA HIS A 239 -14.96 13.77 -0.73
C HIS A 239 -15.73 12.55 -0.18
N PRO A 240 -16.90 12.21 -0.76
CA PRO A 240 -17.73 11.11 -0.27
C PRO A 240 -17.01 9.76 -0.22
N LEU A 241 -16.11 9.47 -1.16
CA LEU A 241 -15.36 8.20 -1.18
C LEU A 241 -14.44 8.05 0.03
N PHE A 242 -13.88 9.13 0.56
CA PHE A 242 -12.93 9.08 1.68
C PHE A 242 -13.60 9.32 3.04
N ASN A 243 -14.73 10.02 3.03
CA ASN A 243 -15.46 10.37 4.24
C ASN A 243 -16.62 9.39 4.55
N LYS A 244 -17.49 9.07 3.58
CA LYS A 244 -18.80 8.43 3.87
C LYS A 244 -19.01 7.07 3.21
N SER A 245 -18.71 6.97 1.92
CA SER A 245 -19.10 5.89 1.02
C SER A 245 -17.92 4.98 0.69
N ARG A 246 -17.20 4.53 1.73
CA ARG A 246 -16.02 3.66 1.57
C ARG A 246 -16.34 2.46 0.71
N LEU A 247 -15.35 2.07 -0.10
CA LEU A 247 -15.41 0.83 -0.84
C LEU A 247 -15.47 -0.33 0.15
N ARG A 248 -16.32 -1.31 -0.16
CA ARG A 248 -16.46 -2.50 0.67
C ARG A 248 -15.30 -3.43 0.38
N HIS A 249 -14.51 -3.75 1.39
CA HIS A 249 -13.52 -4.80 1.23
C HIS A 249 -14.24 -6.15 1.08
N LEU A 250 -13.71 -7.02 0.23
CA LEU A 250 -14.37 -8.27 -0.19
C LEU A 250 -14.69 -9.21 0.97
N ILE A 251 -13.91 -9.11 2.05
CA ILE A 251 -13.94 -10.03 3.18
C ILE A 251 -14.56 -9.37 4.42
N TYR A 252 -14.44 -8.04 4.55
CA TYR A 252 -14.80 -7.34 5.79
C TYR A 252 -15.29 -5.92 5.47
N GLU A 253 -16.36 -5.46 6.11
CA GLU A 253 -16.78 -4.06 6.04
C GLU A 253 -16.28 -3.34 7.29
N PRO A 254 -15.51 -2.23 7.18
CA PRO A 254 -15.04 -1.51 8.34
C PRO A 254 -16.23 -1.00 9.16
N GLU A 255 -16.07 -0.96 10.49
CA GLU A 255 -17.09 -0.41 11.36
C GLU A 255 -17.52 1.00 10.92
N PRO A 256 -18.80 1.37 11.07
CA PRO A 256 -19.33 2.65 10.60
C PRO A 256 -18.52 3.87 11.06
N LYS A 257 -17.96 3.81 12.27
CA LYS A 257 -17.18 4.89 12.86
C LYS A 257 -15.74 4.98 12.29
N LEU A 258 -15.21 3.91 11.70
CA LEU A 258 -13.93 3.87 10.98
C LEU A 258 -14.05 4.27 9.51
N ARG A 259 -15.26 4.43 8.97
CA ARG A 259 -15.45 4.78 7.56
C ARG A 259 -14.74 6.08 7.16
N GLN A 260 -14.60 7.05 8.07
CA GLN A 260 -13.93 8.30 7.76
C GLN A 260 -12.41 8.14 7.79
N LEU A 261 -11.73 8.43 6.67
CA LEU A 261 -10.28 8.25 6.55
C LEU A 261 -9.47 9.12 7.52
N VAL A 262 -10.04 10.24 8.00
CA VAL A 262 -9.44 11.05 9.07
C VAL A 262 -9.19 10.26 10.35
N ASN A 263 -10.01 9.24 10.63
CA ASN A 263 -9.84 8.38 11.80
C ASN A 263 -8.67 7.41 11.60
N TYR A 264 -8.42 6.92 10.39
CA TYR A 264 -7.21 6.14 10.08
C TYR A 264 -5.94 6.97 10.25
N LEU A 265 -5.95 8.25 9.86
CA LEU A 265 -4.80 9.13 10.10
C LEU A 265 -4.50 9.29 11.60
N LYS A 266 -5.53 9.46 12.43
CA LYS A 266 -5.40 9.52 13.89
C LYS A 266 -4.87 8.21 14.45
N LEU A 267 -5.41 7.08 14.00
CA LEU A 267 -4.99 5.74 14.38
C LEU A 267 -3.50 5.51 14.08
N PHE A 268 -3.06 5.85 12.88
CA PHE A 268 -1.66 5.71 12.47
C PHE A 268 -0.73 6.63 13.26
N LYS A 269 -1.14 7.87 13.53
CA LYS A 269 -0.37 8.78 14.40
C LYS A 269 -0.18 8.21 15.81
N ALA A 270 -1.26 7.71 16.41
CA ALA A 270 -1.19 7.08 17.73
C ALA A 270 -0.27 5.85 17.72
N TRP A 271 -0.37 5.00 16.70
CA TRP A 271 0.54 3.85 16.55
C TRP A 271 2.00 4.25 16.37
N LEU A 272 2.28 5.28 15.57
CA LEU A 272 3.64 5.76 15.38
C LEU A 272 4.22 6.35 16.67
N TRP A 273 3.39 7.01 17.49
CA TRP A 273 3.79 7.43 18.82
C TRP A 273 4.21 6.22 19.65
N HIS A 274 3.38 5.17 19.72
CA HIS A 274 3.71 3.94 20.46
C HIS A 274 4.97 3.25 19.91
N GLY A 275 5.07 3.08 18.59
CA GLY A 275 6.23 2.47 17.96
C GLY A 275 7.52 3.27 18.11
N ASN A 276 7.43 4.58 18.32
CA ASN A 276 8.58 5.43 18.63
C ASN A 276 9.03 5.30 20.08
N HIS A 277 8.09 5.11 21.00
CA HIS A 277 8.34 4.92 22.44
C HIS A 277 8.48 3.44 22.81
N TRP A 278 8.50 2.55 21.83
CA TRP A 278 8.69 1.12 22.02
C TRP A 278 10.03 0.83 22.70
N ASP A 279 10.01 0.31 23.91
CA ASP A 279 11.22 -0.23 24.54
C ASP A 279 11.56 -1.55 23.84
N ASN A 280 12.81 -1.67 23.37
CA ASN A 280 13.36 -2.73 22.51
C ASN A 280 13.30 -4.16 23.08
N HIS A 281 12.44 -4.45 24.06
CA HIS A 281 12.12 -5.80 24.48
C HIS A 281 11.70 -6.62 23.26
N GLU A 282 12.49 -7.64 22.96
CA GLU A 282 12.29 -8.59 21.85
C GLU A 282 11.02 -9.45 22.01
N ALA A 283 10.27 -9.25 23.10
CA ALA A 283 9.04 -9.95 23.40
C ALA A 283 7.91 -9.47 22.47
N ARG A 284 7.88 -10.06 21.27
CA ARG A 284 6.65 -10.16 20.47
C ARG A 284 5.67 -10.99 21.28
N VAL A 285 4.69 -10.35 21.89
CA VAL A 285 3.59 -11.07 22.52
C VAL A 285 2.57 -11.37 21.42
N PRO A 286 2.14 -12.62 21.23
CA PRO A 286 0.86 -12.89 20.57
C PRO A 286 -0.17 -12.31 21.52
N THR A 287 -0.65 -11.12 21.19
CA THR A 287 -1.55 -10.43 22.09
C THR A 287 -2.96 -10.90 21.78
N ASP A 288 -3.66 -11.39 22.79
CA ASP A 288 -5.14 -11.43 22.83
C ASP A 288 -5.75 -10.01 22.81
N PHE A 289 -4.99 -9.02 22.32
CA PHE A 289 -5.38 -7.64 22.17
C PHE A 289 -6.30 -7.55 20.96
N GLU A 290 -7.56 -7.25 21.23
CA GLU A 290 -8.47 -6.91 20.18
C GLU A 290 -8.16 -5.48 19.74
N TRP A 291 -7.80 -5.30 18.48
CA TRP A 291 -7.51 -3.97 17.95
C TRP A 291 -8.71 -3.00 18.07
N TRP A 292 -9.91 -3.56 18.23
CA TRP A 292 -11.15 -2.87 18.61
C TRP A 292 -11.04 -2.10 19.92
N ASP A 293 -10.30 -2.62 20.91
CA ASP A 293 -10.09 -1.93 22.19
C ASP A 293 -9.29 -0.64 21.98
N PHE A 294 -8.28 -0.66 21.10
CA PHE A 294 -7.51 0.54 20.75
C PHE A 294 -8.37 1.57 20.04
N TYR A 295 -9.28 1.09 19.20
CA TYR A 295 -10.22 1.91 18.48
C TYR A 295 -11.18 2.62 19.46
N ASP A 296 -11.81 1.86 20.35
CA ASP A 296 -12.71 2.42 21.36
C ASP A 296 -11.97 3.33 22.34
N TYR A 297 -10.69 3.06 22.62
CA TYR A 297 -9.84 4.01 23.33
C TYR A 297 -9.66 5.32 22.55
N LEU A 298 -9.24 5.30 21.29
CA LEU A 298 -8.95 6.53 20.56
C LEU A 298 -10.19 7.40 20.27
N PHE A 299 -11.35 6.78 20.07
CA PHE A 299 -12.55 7.47 19.59
C PHE A 299 -13.74 7.43 20.55
N GLY A 300 -13.66 6.65 21.63
CA GLY A 300 -14.67 6.59 22.68
C GLY A 300 -14.48 7.67 23.75
N GLU A 301 -15.59 8.07 24.36
CA GLU A 301 -15.64 9.12 25.39
C GLU A 301 -15.30 8.64 26.81
N HIS A 302 -15.20 7.32 27.03
CA HIS A 302 -15.22 6.73 28.39
C HIS A 302 -14.01 5.86 28.73
N VAL A 303 -13.06 5.71 27.81
CA VAL A 303 -11.86 4.89 28.03
C VAL A 303 -10.66 5.83 28.15
N ASP A 304 -10.16 6.00 29.37
CA ASP A 304 -9.02 6.89 29.66
C ASP A 304 -7.69 6.14 29.71
N VAL A 305 -7.76 4.81 29.81
CA VAL A 305 -6.60 3.93 29.92
C VAL A 305 -6.26 3.36 28.55
N CYS A 306 -5.00 3.52 28.13
CA CYS A 306 -4.54 2.97 26.86
C CYS A 306 -4.52 1.43 26.94
N PRO A 307 -5.19 0.71 26.04
CA PRO A 307 -5.29 -0.74 26.13
C PRO A 307 -3.95 -1.43 25.78
N LEU A 308 -2.97 -0.69 25.25
CA LEU A 308 -1.61 -1.15 25.06
C LEU A 308 -0.78 -1.09 26.36
N GLU A 309 -1.30 -0.56 27.49
CA GLU A 309 -0.55 -0.42 28.74
C GLU A 309 -0.07 -1.75 29.33
N HIS A 310 -0.82 -2.82 29.10
CA HIS A 310 -0.49 -4.16 29.58
C HIS A 310 0.45 -4.89 28.63
N LEU A 311 0.73 -4.33 27.45
CA LEU A 311 1.60 -4.94 26.48
C LEU A 311 3.04 -4.48 26.73
N PRO A 312 3.97 -5.39 27.09
CA PRO A 312 5.33 -5.03 27.44
C PRO A 312 6.00 -4.18 26.35
N GLY A 313 6.50 -3.01 26.74
CA GLY A 313 7.23 -2.09 25.85
C GLY A 313 6.37 -1.24 24.92
N TRP A 314 5.05 -1.46 24.78
CA TRP A 314 4.21 -0.65 23.88
C TRP A 314 3.86 0.72 24.48
N CYS A 315 3.89 0.84 25.80
CA CYS A 315 3.36 1.98 26.52
C CYS A 315 4.26 2.30 27.72
N PRO A 316 5.39 3.02 27.52
CA PRO A 316 6.25 3.40 28.63
C PRO A 316 5.56 4.52 29.45
N GLY A 317 4.88 4.13 30.53
CA GLY A 317 4.21 5.06 31.44
C GLY A 317 2.80 5.46 30.99
N HIS A 318 2.17 6.35 31.76
CA HIS A 318 0.85 6.88 31.43
C HIS A 318 0.97 8.03 30.41
N HIS A 319 0.23 7.93 29.30
CA HIS A 319 0.10 8.97 28.29
C HIS A 319 -1.38 9.33 28.08
N THR A 320 -1.64 10.48 27.46
CA THR A 320 -3.00 10.90 27.10
C THR A 320 -3.29 10.67 25.61
N LYS A 321 -4.57 10.67 25.22
CA LYS A 321 -4.97 10.65 23.80
C LYS A 321 -4.44 11.89 23.06
N ASP A 322 -4.56 13.05 23.70
CA ASP A 322 -4.12 14.33 23.13
C ASP A 322 -2.61 14.36 22.90
N GLU A 323 -1.83 13.79 23.80
CA GLU A 323 -0.37 13.67 23.64
C GLU A 323 -0.01 12.89 22.38
N MET A 324 -0.64 11.74 22.14
CA MET A 324 -0.39 10.93 20.95
C MET A 324 -0.84 11.60 19.65
N LEU A 325 -2.04 12.19 19.65
CA LEU A 325 -2.64 12.75 18.44
C LEU A 325 -1.98 14.06 18.00
N ASN A 326 -1.44 14.81 18.96
CA ASN A 326 -0.71 16.07 18.72
C ASN A 326 0.81 15.88 18.67
N TRP A 327 1.30 14.65 18.75
CA TRP A 327 2.72 14.36 18.70
C TRP A 327 3.36 14.81 17.38
N GLY A 328 4.42 15.61 17.49
CA GLY A 328 5.29 15.99 16.38
C GLY A 328 6.12 14.80 15.93
N SER A 329 5.53 13.95 15.07
CA SER A 329 6.17 12.74 14.54
C SER A 329 7.45 13.05 13.76
N ILE A 330 8.39 12.10 13.79
CA ILE A 330 9.60 12.09 12.93
C ILE A 330 9.28 11.96 11.44
N CYS A 331 8.04 11.58 11.11
CA CYS A 331 7.57 11.34 9.76
C CYS A 331 6.15 11.89 9.55
N THR A 332 5.84 12.25 8.30
CA THR A 332 4.52 12.72 7.91
C THR A 332 3.58 11.53 7.71
N VAL A 333 2.38 11.62 8.29
CA VAL A 333 1.29 10.68 7.98
C VAL A 333 0.40 11.29 6.92
N ASN A 334 0.18 10.59 5.81
CA ASN A 334 -0.69 11.06 4.73
C ASN A 334 -1.54 9.91 4.17
N VAL A 335 -2.30 10.21 3.12
CA VAL A 335 -3.10 9.23 2.39
C VAL A 335 -2.57 9.11 0.97
N LYS A 336 -2.40 7.88 0.51
CA LYS A 336 -2.21 7.56 -0.91
C LYS A 336 -3.40 6.76 -1.42
N PHE A 337 -3.91 7.19 -2.57
CA PHE A 337 -4.96 6.49 -3.29
C PHE A 337 -4.34 5.76 -4.48
N LEU A 338 -4.50 4.44 -4.52
CA LEU A 338 -4.04 3.59 -5.61
C LEU A 338 -5.24 3.08 -6.39
N VAL A 339 -5.37 3.49 -7.64
CA VAL A 339 -6.58 3.25 -8.43
C VAL A 339 -6.22 2.94 -9.88
N GLU A 340 -6.96 2.05 -10.54
CA GLU A 340 -6.80 1.82 -11.98
C GLU A 340 -6.95 3.15 -12.75
N LYS A 341 -6.03 3.44 -13.69
CA LYS A 341 -6.02 4.71 -14.45
C LYS A 341 -7.38 5.00 -15.10
N ARG A 342 -8.08 3.96 -15.59
CA ARG A 342 -9.42 4.09 -16.18
C ARG A 342 -10.45 4.60 -15.17
N CYS A 343 -10.48 4.00 -13.98
CA CYS A 343 -11.34 4.46 -12.89
C CYS A 343 -10.96 5.88 -12.44
N MET A 344 -9.67 6.23 -12.43
CA MET A 344 -9.23 7.58 -12.09
C MET A 344 -9.75 8.62 -13.08
N VAL A 345 -9.67 8.34 -14.38
CA VAL A 345 -10.26 9.21 -15.42
C VAL A 345 -11.76 9.37 -15.20
N GLU A 346 -12.50 8.32 -14.86
CA GLU A 346 -13.95 8.42 -14.61
C GLU A 346 -14.28 9.21 -13.33
N LEU A 347 -13.52 9.01 -12.26
CA LEU A 347 -13.62 9.77 -11.00
C LEU A 347 -13.28 11.26 -11.17
N THR A 348 -12.47 11.61 -12.17
CA THR A 348 -12.04 12.99 -12.44
C THR A 348 -12.82 13.68 -13.58
N SER A 349 -13.35 12.92 -14.53
CA SER A 349 -14.10 13.42 -15.70
C SER A 349 -15.59 13.63 -15.42
N SER A 350 -16.14 12.87 -14.48
CA SER A 350 -17.31 13.34 -13.75
C SER A 350 -16.84 14.51 -12.89
N THR A 351 -17.66 15.53 -12.76
CA THR A 351 -17.53 16.58 -11.73
C THR A 351 -17.59 16.00 -10.29
N ALA A 352 -17.22 14.74 -10.04
CA ALA A 352 -17.18 14.11 -8.73
C ALA A 352 -16.14 14.75 -7.78
N LEU A 353 -15.22 15.57 -8.30
CA LEU A 353 -14.35 16.45 -7.50
C LEU A 353 -14.83 17.92 -7.45
N GLU A 354 -15.87 18.31 -8.20
CA GLU A 354 -16.61 19.57 -8.03
C GLU A 354 -17.91 19.29 -7.24
N ILE A 355 -17.81 19.60 -5.96
CA ILE A 355 -18.68 19.09 -4.89
C ILE A 355 -20.05 19.77 -4.91
N ASP A 356 -21.07 19.06 -5.39
CA ASP A 356 -22.45 19.22 -4.92
C ASP A 356 -22.87 17.93 -4.18
N PRO A 357 -23.03 17.98 -2.84
CA PRO A 357 -23.33 16.81 -2.01
C PRO A 357 -24.67 16.13 -2.33
N ALA A 358 -25.62 16.83 -2.98
CA ALA A 358 -26.94 16.29 -3.28
C ALA A 358 -27.02 15.63 -4.67
N SER A 359 -26.37 16.21 -5.69
CA SER A 359 -26.46 15.72 -7.08
C SER A 359 -25.46 14.63 -7.44
N ASN A 360 -24.38 14.44 -6.68
CA ASN A 360 -23.38 13.43 -7.01
C ASN A 360 -23.81 11.99 -6.67
N TYR A 361 -24.77 11.76 -5.77
CA TYR A 361 -25.39 10.43 -5.63
C TYR A 361 -26.18 10.06 -6.89
N GLU A 362 -26.93 11.01 -7.47
CA GLU A 362 -27.66 10.81 -8.73
C GLU A 362 -26.72 10.69 -9.93
N ARG A 363 -25.66 11.49 -10.02
CA ARG A 363 -24.66 11.36 -11.12
C ARG A 363 -23.85 10.08 -11.02
N PHE A 364 -23.47 9.67 -9.81
CA PHE A 364 -22.81 8.39 -9.57
C PHE A 364 -23.77 7.21 -9.80
N ALA A 365 -25.06 7.36 -9.47
CA ALA A 365 -26.10 6.40 -9.82
C ALA A 365 -26.38 6.33 -11.33
N GLN A 366 -26.39 7.46 -12.04
CA GLN A 366 -26.51 7.52 -13.50
C GLN A 366 -25.29 6.92 -14.20
N PHE A 367 -24.09 7.17 -13.68
CA PHE A 367 -22.87 6.51 -14.12
C PHE A 367 -22.94 4.99 -13.93
N LYS A 368 -23.43 4.54 -12.76
CA LYS A 368 -23.72 3.13 -12.46
C LYS A 368 -24.73 2.54 -13.45
N GLU A 369 -25.82 3.24 -13.77
CA GLU A 369 -26.83 2.79 -14.74
C GLU A 369 -26.26 2.69 -16.17
N LYS A 370 -25.44 3.65 -16.58
CA LYS A 370 -24.79 3.66 -17.91
C LYS A 370 -23.82 2.49 -18.08
N ARG A 371 -22.98 2.19 -17.08
CA ARG A 371 -22.08 1.03 -17.10
C ARG A 371 -22.84 -0.31 -17.15
N ILE A 372 -23.96 -0.42 -16.42
CA ILE A 372 -24.85 -1.60 -16.48
C ILE A 372 -25.49 -1.73 -17.88
N ALA A 373 -25.87 -0.62 -18.52
CA ALA A 373 -26.47 -0.62 -19.85
C ALA A 373 -25.45 -1.01 -20.94
N ASP A 374 -24.25 -0.44 -20.91
CA ASP A 374 -23.16 -0.76 -21.85
C ASP A 374 -22.76 -2.25 -21.73
N PHE A 375 -22.79 -2.79 -20.52
CA PHE A 375 -22.56 -4.21 -20.24
C PHE A 375 -23.65 -5.11 -20.85
N LYS A 376 -24.93 -4.76 -20.67
CA LYS A 376 -26.05 -5.50 -21.28
C LYS A 376 -25.98 -5.50 -22.81
N MET A 377 -25.51 -4.41 -23.41
CA MET A 377 -25.28 -4.36 -24.86
C MET A 377 -24.14 -5.27 -25.31
N ARG A 378 -23.00 -5.30 -24.61
CA ARG A 378 -21.87 -6.17 -24.96
C ARG A 378 -22.22 -7.65 -24.87
N LYS A 379 -22.94 -8.04 -23.82
CA LYS A 379 -23.41 -9.43 -23.62
C LYS A 379 -24.49 -9.87 -24.61
N ALA A 380 -25.17 -8.93 -25.27
CA ALA A 380 -26.16 -9.23 -26.31
C ALA A 380 -25.52 -9.35 -27.71
N LEU A 381 -24.24 -9.00 -27.84
CA LEU A 381 -23.45 -9.09 -29.08
C LEU A 381 -22.51 -10.31 -29.11
N GLU A 382 -22.42 -11.03 -27.99
CA GLU A 382 -21.81 -12.37 -27.84
C GLU A 382 -22.90 -13.44 -27.90
#